data_AF-A0A2G9NWC0-F1
#
_entry.id   AF-A0A2G9NWC0-F1
#
_cell.length_a   1.000
_cell.length_b   1.000
_cell.length_c   1.000
_cell.angle_alpha   90.00
_cell.angle_beta   90.00
_cell.angle_gamma   90.00
#
_symmetry.space_group_name_H-M   'P 1'
#
loop_
_entity.id
_entity.type
_entity.pdbx_description
1 polymer ?
#
loop_
_entity_poly.entity_id
_entity_poly.type
_entity_poly.pdbx_seq_one_letter_code
_entity_poly.pdbx_strand_id
1 'polypeptide(L)'
;MSKNQNIHKLTTVLAISLRHKIGSIVNKDEIYAQKYAKDYEIFLKEAVKVSLRENWNEKDKTKIKNELNSKLRDELKKKEFIDDKKFDIMEKEIDQILGVLKLV
;
A
#
# COMPACT_ATOMS: atom_id res chain seq x y z
N MET A 1 15.94 15.01 2.85
CA MET A 1 15.08 14.45 1.77
C MET A 1 14.05 15.49 1.44
N SER A 2 13.75 15.70 0.15
CA SER A 2 12.65 16.60 -0.24
C SER A 2 11.29 15.95 0.02
N LYS A 3 10.25 16.76 0.18
CA LYS A 3 8.87 16.26 0.41
C LYS A 3 8.41 15.29 -0.70
N ASN A 4 8.79 15.55 -1.95
CA ASN A 4 8.53 14.66 -3.07
C ASN A 4 9.23 13.30 -2.94
N GLN A 5 10.46 13.27 -2.42
CA GLN A 5 11.16 12.00 -2.13
C GLN A 5 10.45 11.22 -1.01
N ASN A 6 9.92 11.92 0.00
CA ASN A 6 9.14 11.29 1.07
C ASN A 6 7.81 10.74 0.56
N ILE A 7 7.10 11.45 -0.32
CA ILE A 7 5.90 10.93 -1.01
C ILE A 7 6.24 9.66 -1.79
N HIS A 8 7.30 9.72 -2.61
CA HIS A 8 7.70 8.57 -3.41
C HIS A 8 8.09 7.36 -2.56
N LYS A 9 8.83 7.59 -1.47
CA LYS A 9 9.19 6.53 -0.53
C LYS A 9 7.95 5.95 0.14
N LEU A 10 7.06 6.80 0.64
CA LEU A 10 5.81 6.40 1.30
C LEU A 10 4.95 5.54 0.39
N THR A 11 4.68 6.00 -0.83
CA THR A 11 3.82 5.31 -1.80
C THR A 11 4.43 4.00 -2.25
N THR A 12 5.76 3.92 -2.38
CA THR A 12 6.47 2.67 -2.70
C THR A 12 6.33 1.63 -1.60
N VAL A 13 6.57 2.02 -0.34
CA VAL A 13 6.46 1.11 0.80
C VAL A 13 5.00 0.69 1.02
N LEU A 14 4.04 1.61 0.87
CA LEU A 14 2.61 1.30 0.93
C LEU A 14 2.17 0.35 -0.19
N ALA A 15 2.66 0.53 -1.43
CA ALA A 15 2.32 -0.37 -2.52
C ALA A 15 2.80 -1.82 -2.24
N ILE A 16 4.02 -1.97 -1.72
CA ILE A 16 4.55 -3.29 -1.36
C ILE A 16 3.74 -3.89 -0.20
N SER A 17 3.46 -3.10 0.83
CA SER A 17 2.64 -3.51 1.97
C SER A 17 1.25 -3.97 1.52
N LEU A 18 0.53 -3.14 0.77
CA LEU A 18 -0.82 -3.44 0.30
C LEU A 18 -0.85 -4.64 -0.66
N ARG A 19 0.17 -4.83 -1.50
CA ARG A 19 0.30 -6.04 -2.32
C ARG A 19 0.29 -7.30 -1.45
N HIS A 20 1.01 -7.30 -0.33
CA HIS A 20 1.04 -8.42 0.59
C HIS A 20 -0.29 -8.61 1.33
N LYS A 21 -0.94 -7.50 1.74
CA LYS A 21 -2.28 -7.56 2.35
C LYS A 21 -3.30 -8.18 1.40
N ILE A 22 -3.36 -7.67 0.17
CA ILE A 22 -4.26 -8.14 -0.90
C ILE A 22 -3.97 -9.61 -1.22
N GLY A 23 -2.70 -9.98 -1.38
CA GLY A 23 -2.31 -11.37 -1.58
C GLY A 23 -2.76 -12.29 -0.44
N SER A 24 -2.66 -11.85 0.82
CA SER A 24 -3.14 -12.61 1.98
C SER A 24 -4.67 -12.77 2.00
N ILE A 25 -5.42 -11.72 1.59
CA ILE A 25 -6.89 -11.75 1.52
C ILE A 25 -7.36 -12.70 0.42
N VAL A 26 -6.76 -12.60 -0.76
CA VAL A 26 -7.16 -13.36 -1.94
C VAL A 26 -6.75 -14.83 -1.82
N ASN A 27 -5.59 -15.11 -1.23
CA ASN A 27 -5.06 -16.46 -1.07
C ASN A 27 -5.22 -16.99 0.37
N LYS A 28 -6.31 -16.65 1.05
CA LYS A 28 -6.50 -16.90 2.50
C LYS A 28 -6.32 -18.37 2.91
N ASP A 29 -6.63 -19.30 2.01
CA ASP A 29 -6.54 -20.75 2.25
C ASP A 29 -5.17 -21.35 1.87
N GLU A 30 -4.25 -20.55 1.34
CA GLU A 30 -2.91 -21.00 0.97
C GLU A 30 -1.92 -20.94 2.14
N ILE A 31 -0.98 -21.88 2.15
CA ILE A 31 0.11 -21.99 3.14
C ILE A 31 0.90 -20.67 3.31
N TYR A 32 0.96 -19.84 2.26
CA TYR A 32 1.70 -18.59 2.25
C TYR A 32 0.93 -17.38 2.80
N ALA A 33 -0.37 -17.50 3.10
CA ALA A 33 -1.20 -16.39 3.58
C ALA A 33 -0.63 -15.72 4.85
N GLN A 34 -0.12 -16.53 5.79
CA GLN A 34 0.50 -16.05 7.03
C GLN A 34 1.82 -15.32 6.78
N LYS A 35 2.61 -15.78 5.80
CA LYS A 35 3.86 -15.11 5.42
C LYS A 35 3.57 -13.72 4.86
N TYR A 36 2.59 -13.62 3.97
CA TYR A 36 2.16 -12.34 3.41
C TYR A 36 1.61 -11.39 4.48
N ALA A 37 0.87 -11.88 5.47
CA ALA A 37 0.41 -11.05 6.58
C ALA A 37 1.58 -10.48 7.42
N LYS A 38 2.62 -11.28 7.70
CA LYS A 38 3.82 -10.80 8.40
C LYS A 38 4.60 -9.76 7.58
N ASP A 39 4.78 -10.02 6.29
CA ASP A 39 5.46 -9.08 5.40
C ASP A 39 4.69 -7.75 5.32
N TYR A 40 3.36 -7.80 5.26
CA TYR A 40 2.49 -6.61 5.32
C TYR A 40 2.79 -5.74 6.54
N GLU A 41 2.85 -6.33 7.74
CA GLU A 41 3.12 -5.59 8.98
C GLU A 41 4.50 -4.92 9.01
N ILE A 42 5.53 -5.60 8.47
CA ILE A 42 6.90 -5.06 8.44
C ILE A 42 6.93 -3.80 7.58
N PHE A 43 6.40 -3.86 6.36
CA PHE A 43 6.37 -2.71 5.46
C PHE A 43 5.43 -1.62 5.98
N LEU A 44 4.32 -1.98 6.61
CA LEU A 44 3.41 -0.99 7.20
C LEU A 44 4.09 -0.16 8.28
N LYS A 45 4.88 -0.79 9.16
CA LYS A 45 5.65 -0.08 10.20
C LYS A 45 6.63 0.92 9.58
N GLU A 46 7.23 0.61 8.44
CA GLU A 46 8.08 1.55 7.71
C GLU A 46 7.25 2.69 7.10
N ALA A 47 6.11 2.39 6.46
CA ALA A 47 5.22 3.41 5.90
C ALA A 47 4.74 4.41 6.96
N VAL A 48 4.35 3.93 8.15
CA VAL A 48 3.98 4.77 9.30
C VAL A 48 5.11 5.71 9.67
N LYS A 49 6.35 5.21 9.79
CA LYS A 49 7.52 6.04 10.09
C LYS A 49 7.78 7.13 9.05
N VAL A 50 7.47 6.90 7.77
CA VAL A 50 7.61 7.91 6.72
C VAL A 50 6.46 8.92 6.79
N SER A 51 5.24 8.44 7.03
CA SER A 51 4.04 9.29 7.13
C SER A 51 4.14 10.33 8.25
N LEU A 52 4.81 10.01 9.36
CA LEU A 52 4.95 10.90 10.52
C LEU A 52 6.05 11.97 10.37
N ARG A 53 6.85 11.95 9.29
CA ARG A 53 7.97 12.88 9.11
C ARG A 53 7.56 14.25 8.58
N GLU A 54 6.38 14.34 8.01
CA GLU A 54 5.95 15.50 7.22
C GLU A 54 4.52 15.88 7.61
N ASN A 55 4.18 17.15 7.45
CA ASN A 55 2.81 17.60 7.50
C ASN A 55 2.22 17.61 6.07
N TRP A 56 1.22 16.77 5.83
CA TRP A 56 0.64 16.55 4.50
C TRP A 56 -0.55 17.47 4.26
N ASN A 57 -0.45 18.34 3.26
CA ASN A 57 -1.59 19.13 2.82
C ASN A 57 -2.47 18.35 1.83
N GLU A 58 -3.61 18.91 1.46
CA GLU A 58 -4.56 18.26 0.54
C GLU A 58 -3.97 17.95 -0.85
N LYS A 59 -3.03 18.78 -1.35
CA LYS A 59 -2.33 18.50 -2.61
C LYS A 59 -1.41 17.29 -2.46
N ASP A 60 -0.70 17.18 -1.33
CA ASP A 60 0.17 16.05 -1.05
C ASP A 60 -0.64 14.76 -0.89
N LYS A 61 -1.74 14.81 -0.14
CA LYS A 61 -2.67 13.68 0.05
C LYS A 61 -3.21 13.15 -1.28
N THR A 62 -3.69 14.05 -2.14
CA THR A 62 -4.15 13.71 -3.49
C THR A 62 -3.03 13.07 -4.31
N LYS A 63 -1.82 13.62 -4.25
CA LYS A 63 -0.64 13.08 -4.94
C LYS A 63 -0.26 11.69 -4.41
N ILE A 64 -0.27 11.49 -3.09
CA ILE A 64 -0.02 10.20 -2.44
C ILE A 64 -1.04 9.17 -2.93
N LYS A 65 -2.34 9.49 -2.93
CA LYS A 65 -3.40 8.58 -3.39
C LYS A 65 -3.19 8.18 -4.85
N ASN A 66 -2.95 9.15 -5.73
CA ASN A 66 -2.75 8.87 -7.16
C ASN A 66 -1.50 8.04 -7.43
N GLU A 67 -0.37 8.38 -6.80
CA GLU A 67 0.88 7.66 -6.98
C GLU A 67 0.83 6.25 -6.36
N LEU A 68 0.16 6.10 -5.21
CA LEU A 68 -0.07 4.80 -4.58
C LEU A 68 -0.94 3.90 -5.46
N ASN A 69 -2.04 4.43 -6.02
CA ASN A 69 -2.93 3.66 -6.89
C ASN A 69 -2.17 3.12 -8.11
N SER A 70 -1.43 3.98 -8.80
CA SER A 70 -0.60 3.56 -9.94
C SER A 70 0.41 2.48 -9.56
N LYS A 71 1.20 2.72 -8.50
CA LYS A 71 2.25 1.78 -8.06
C LYS A 71 1.69 0.45 -7.60
N LEU A 72 0.61 0.46 -6.82
CA LEU A 72 -0.02 -0.77 -6.34
C LEU A 72 -0.57 -1.59 -7.50
N ARG A 73 -1.21 -0.94 -8.49
CA ARG A 73 -1.70 -1.61 -9.68
C ARG A 73 -0.58 -2.29 -10.46
N ASP A 74 0.55 -1.61 -10.63
CA ASP A 74 1.73 -2.19 -11.30
C ASP A 74 2.33 -3.36 -10.50
N GLU A 75 2.39 -3.24 -9.17
CA GLU A 75 2.85 -4.31 -8.29
C GLU A 75 1.94 -5.55 -8.31
N LEU A 76 0.62 -5.36 -8.40
CA LEU A 76 -0.36 -6.46 -8.52
C LEU A 76 -0.32 -7.12 -9.90
N LYS A 77 -0.08 -6.35 -10.97
CA LYS A 77 0.08 -6.90 -12.33
C LYS A 77 1.28 -7.84 -12.44
N LYS A 78 2.41 -7.50 -11.78
CA LYS A 78 3.62 -8.35 -11.74
C LYS A 78 3.39 -9.70 -11.03
N LYS A 79 2.26 -9.86 -10.35
CA LYS A 79 1.92 -11.05 -9.57
C LYS A 79 0.78 -11.79 -10.25
N GLU A 80 1.14 -12.51 -11.32
CA GLU A 80 0.22 -13.32 -12.13
C GLU A 80 -0.47 -14.42 -11.32
N PHE A 81 0.15 -14.89 -10.23
CA PHE A 81 -0.38 -15.94 -9.35
C PHE A 81 -1.42 -15.44 -8.32
N ILE A 82 -1.69 -14.13 -8.25
CA ILE A 82 -2.76 -13.60 -7.40
C ILE A 82 -4.01 -13.48 -8.28
N ASP A 83 -5.14 -14.04 -7.83
CA ASP A 83 -6.44 -14.00 -8.52
C ASP A 83 -6.80 -12.56 -8.94
N ASP A 84 -7.46 -12.41 -10.09
CA ASP A 84 -7.84 -11.12 -10.65
C ASP A 84 -8.75 -10.27 -9.74
N LYS A 85 -9.43 -10.90 -8.77
CA LYS A 85 -10.13 -10.24 -7.65
C LYS A 85 -9.24 -9.29 -6.84
N LYS A 86 -7.91 -9.35 -7.00
CA LYS A 86 -6.96 -8.41 -6.40
C LYS A 86 -7.25 -6.95 -6.75
N PHE A 87 -7.79 -6.68 -7.94
CA PHE A 87 -8.14 -5.31 -8.34
C PHE A 87 -9.46 -4.84 -7.74
N ASP A 88 -10.40 -5.75 -7.47
CA ASP A 88 -11.72 -5.42 -6.90
C ASP A 88 -11.61 -4.86 -5.48
N ILE A 89 -10.64 -5.36 -4.70
CA ILE A 89 -10.41 -4.89 -3.34
C ILE A 89 -9.38 -3.76 -3.26
N MET A 90 -8.67 -3.46 -4.35
CA MET A 90 -7.53 -2.54 -4.34
C MET A 90 -7.90 -1.14 -3.82
N GLU A 91 -8.97 -0.54 -4.35
CA GLU A 91 -9.37 0.82 -3.98
C GLU A 91 -9.81 0.91 -2.52
N LYS A 92 -10.61 -0.07 -2.06
CA LYS A 92 -11.02 -0.19 -0.66
C LYS A 92 -9.82 -0.27 0.28
N GLU A 93 -8.82 -1.08 -0.06
CA GLU A 93 -7.63 -1.26 0.77
C GLU A 93 -6.73 -0.01 0.79
N ILE A 94 -6.65 0.72 -0.33
CA ILE A 94 -5.99 2.04 -0.39
C ILE A 94 -6.69 3.04 0.55
N ASP A 95 -8.01 3.19 0.44
CA ASP A 95 -8.74 4.18 1.23
C ASP A 95 -8.70 3.84 2.73
N GLN A 96 -8.79 2.56 3.09
CA GLN A 96 -8.63 2.13 4.47
C GLN A 96 -7.25 2.52 5.03
N ILE A 97 -6.16 2.23 4.29
CA ILE A 97 -4.83 2.50 4.83
C ILE A 97 -4.52 3.99 4.89
N LEU A 98 -4.97 4.77 3.90
CA LEU A 98 -4.81 6.21 3.93
C LEU A 98 -5.64 6.84 5.06
N GLY A 99 -6.84 6.31 5.34
CA GLY A 99 -7.66 6.73 6.48
C GLY A 99 -6.97 6.46 7.84
N VAL A 100 -6.36 5.28 8.01
CA VAL A 100 -5.57 4.95 9.21
C VAL A 100 -4.40 5.92 9.40
N LEU A 101 -3.77 6.35 8.30
CA LEU A 101 -2.66 7.30 8.31
C LEU A 101 -3.11 8.78 8.33
N LYS A 102 -4.42 9.05 8.33
CA LYS A 102 -5.00 10.41 8.23
C LYS A 102 -4.56 11.17 6.97
N LEU A 103 -4.41 10.44 5.86
CA LEU A 103 -3.99 10.94 4.55
C LEU A 103 -5.17 11.11 3.57
N VAL A 104 -6.40 10.81 4.00
CA VAL A 104 -7.67 11.10 3.34
C VAL A 104 -8.73 11.41 4.39
#